data_AF-A0A5C6EAR1-F1
#
_entry.id   AF-A0A5C6EAR1-F1
#
_cell.length_a   1.000
_cell.length_b   1.000
_cell.length_c   1.000
_cell.angle_alpha   90.00
_cell.angle_beta   90.00
_cell.angle_gamma   90.00
#
_symmetry.space_group_name_H-M   'P 1'
#
loop_
_entity.id
_entity.type
_entity.pdbx_description
1 polymer ?
#
loop_
_entity_poly.entity_id
_entity_poly.type
_entity_poly.pdbx_seq_one_letter_code
_entity_poly.pdbx_strand_id
1 'polypeptide(L)' 'MDCDQSTTIPDWIIEHPETTGVFSELGLDVSCGGKSLEYVCFQNGLDVEAVLQRLREVIEDRR' A
#
# COMPACT_ATOMS: atom_id res chain seq x y z
N MET A 1 -6.77 12.95 7.85
CA MET A 1 -6.96 12.12 6.64
C MET A 1 -5.60 12.04 6.01
N ASP A 2 -4.76 11.24 6.63
CA ASP A 2 -3.31 11.29 6.45
C ASP A 2 -2.94 9.89 5.98
N CYS A 3 -2.84 9.74 4.66
CA CYS A 3 -2.22 8.59 4.01
C CYS A 3 -0.73 8.62 4.35
N ASP A 4 -0.42 8.33 5.62
CA ASP A 4 0.92 8.28 6.16
C ASP A 4 1.46 6.85 5.96
N GLN A 5 2.77 6.71 5.79
CA GLN A 5 3.43 5.43 5.53
C GLN A 5 3.27 4.45 6.73
N SER A 6 2.90 5.02 7.88
CA SER A 6 2.51 4.36 9.11
C SER A 6 1.17 3.62 9.03
N THR A 7 0.29 3.97 8.08
CA THR A 7 -1.01 3.32 7.89
C THR A 7 -0.84 1.86 7.48
N THR A 8 -1.65 1.00 8.09
CA THR A 8 -1.59 -0.44 7.82
C THR A 8 -2.15 -0.76 6.45
N ILE A 9 -1.56 -1.75 5.77
CA ILE A 9 -2.07 -2.25 4.48
C ILE A 9 -3.59 -2.61 4.54
N PRO A 10 -4.11 -3.30 5.57
CA PRO A 10 -5.55 -3.54 5.65
C PRO A 10 -6.39 -2.26 5.72
N ASP A 11 -5.93 -1.19 6.37
CA ASP A 11 -6.62 0.10 6.37
C ASP A 11 -6.70 0.67 4.95
N TRP A 12 -5.58 0.65 4.21
CA TRP A 12 -5.54 1.06 2.80
C TRP A 12 -6.51 0.27 1.92
N ILE A 13 -6.64 -1.03 2.13
CA ILE A 13 -7.57 -1.88 1.36
C ILE A 13 -9.02 -1.58 1.74
N ILE A 14 -9.31 -1.25 3.01
CA ILE A 14 -10.65 -0.88 3.47
C ILE A 14 -11.07 0.47 2.90
N GLU A 15 -10.19 1.47 2.92
CA GLU A 15 -10.48 2.82 2.41
C GLU A 15 -10.45 2.87 0.88
N HIS A 16 -9.48 2.17 0.27
CA HIS A 16 -9.16 2.19 -1.15
C HIS A 16 -8.94 0.77 -1.69
N PRO A 17 -10.01 -0.02 -1.91
CA PRO A 17 -9.90 -1.41 -2.37
C PRO A 17 -9.13 -1.56 -3.70
N GLU A 18 -9.08 -0.51 -4.54
CA GLU A 18 -8.29 -0.43 -5.76
C GLU A 18 -6.78 -0.61 -5.53
N THR A 19 -6.27 -0.26 -4.34
CA THR A 19 -4.86 -0.42 -3.97
C THR A 19 -4.43 -1.88 -3.84
N THR A 20 -5.39 -2.80 -3.63
CA THR A 20 -5.14 -4.25 -3.56
C THR A 20 -4.41 -4.77 -4.80
N GLY A 21 -4.73 -4.22 -5.98
CA GLY A 21 -4.06 -4.58 -7.23
C GLY A 21 -2.57 -4.28 -7.17
N VAL A 22 -2.21 -3.09 -6.70
CA VAL A 22 -0.80 -2.65 -6.56
C VAL A 22 -0.06 -3.55 -5.57
N PHE A 23 -0.66 -3.86 -4.42
CA PHE A 23 -0.03 -4.75 -3.43
C PHE A 23 0.20 -6.17 -3.99
N SER A 24 -0.79 -6.69 -4.73
CA SER A 24 -0.68 -8.00 -5.38
C SER A 24 0.38 -8.01 -6.49
N GLU A 25 0.49 -6.95 -7.28
CA GLU A 25 1.51 -6.82 -8.35
C GLU A 25 2.92 -6.75 -7.78
N LEU A 26 3.10 -6.08 -6.65
CA LEU A 26 4.37 -5.96 -5.94
C LEU A 26 4.72 -7.22 -5.14
N GLY A 27 3.84 -8.22 -5.09
CA GLY A 27 4.04 -9.44 -4.30
C GLY A 27 4.06 -9.19 -2.79
N LEU A 28 3.43 -8.10 -2.33
CA LEU A 28 3.37 -7.76 -0.92
C LEU A 28 2.38 -8.69 -0.21
N ASP A 29 2.90 -9.54 0.68
CA ASP A 29 2.07 -10.48 1.42
C ASP A 29 1.25 -9.75 2.51
N VAL A 30 0.00 -9.46 2.16
CA VAL A 30 -0.98 -8.77 3.02
C VAL A 30 -1.68 -9.71 4.00
N SER A 31 -1.42 -11.02 3.91
CA SER A 31 -2.18 -12.05 4.62
C SER A 31 -1.81 -12.22 6.09
N CYS A 32 -0.71 -11.61 6.56
CA CYS A 32 -0.31 -11.70 7.96
C CYS A 32 -0.14 -10.32 8.61
N GLY A 33 -1.17 -9.86 9.33
CA GLY A 33 -0.97 -9.21 10.64
C GLY A 33 -0.89 -7.68 10.71
N GLY A 34 -1.58 -6.93 9.85
CA GLY A 34 -1.68 -5.47 10.04
C GLY A 34 -0.34 -4.74 9.92
N LYS A 35 0.53 -5.21 9.02
CA LYS A 35 1.81 -4.55 8.75
C LYS A 35 1.58 -3.18 8.10
N SER A 36 2.37 -2.19 8.50
CA SER A 36 2.44 -0.89 7.84
C SER A 36 3.12 -1.00 6.48
N LEU A 37 2.71 -0.15 5.54
CA LEU A 37 3.27 -0.10 4.19
C LEU A 37 4.81 0.00 4.21
N GLU A 38 5.35 0.90 5.03
CA GLU A 38 6.79 1.09 5.20
C GLU A 38 7.51 -0.21 5.57
N TYR A 39 6.96 -0.97 6.52
CA TYR A 39 7.55 -2.22 6.97
C TYR A 39 7.58 -3.27 5.85
N VAL A 40 6.48 -3.40 5.09
CA VAL A 40 6.42 -4.40 4.00
C VAL A 40 7.35 -4.00 2.85
N CYS A 41 7.42 -2.70 2.51
CA CYS A 41 8.35 -2.19 1.52
C CYS A 41 9.81 -2.45 1.95
N PHE A 42 10.16 -2.13 3.19
CA PHE A 42 11.49 -2.37 3.74
C PHE A 42 11.88 -3.86 3.71
N GLN A 43 10.97 -4.76 4.11
CA GLN A 43 11.22 -6.21 4.07
C GLN A 43 11.44 -6.74 2.64
N ASN A 44 10.82 -6.13 1.65
CA ASN A 44 10.95 -6.51 0.23
C ASN A 44 12.05 -5.73 -0.51
N GLY A 45 12.77 -4.83 0.18
CA GLY A 45 13.76 -3.94 -0.45
C GLY A 45 13.14 -2.97 -1.47
N LEU A 46 11.86 -2.66 -1.31
CA LEU A 46 11.12 -1.72 -2.15
C LEU A 46 11.20 -0.32 -1.56
N ASP A 47 11.22 0.67 -2.44
CA ASP A 47 11.14 2.07 -2.07
C ASP A 47 9.70 2.46 -1.71
N VAL A 48 9.50 2.86 -0.45
CA VAL A 48 8.17 3.17 0.08
C VAL A 48 7.54 4.40 -0.61
N GLU A 49 8.33 5.39 -1.01
CA GLU A 49 7.83 6.58 -1.70
C GLU A 49 7.35 6.22 -3.11
N ALA A 50 8.09 5.37 -3.82
CA ALA A 50 7.69 4.87 -5.13
C ALA A 50 6.37 4.06 -5.07
N VAL A 51 6.21 3.23 -4.04
CA VAL A 51 4.96 2.49 -3.83
C VAL A 51 3.81 3.44 -3.49
N LEU A 52 4.02 4.42 -2.60
CA LEU A 52 3.01 5.43 -2.27
C LEU A 52 2.55 6.25 -3.48
N GLN A 53 3.49 6.61 -4.36
CA GLN A 53 3.15 7.30 -5.60
C GLN A 53 2.22 6.45 -6.46
N ARG A 54 2.55 5.17 -6.64
CA ARG A 54 1.75 4.24 -7.45
C ARG A 54 0.37 4.00 -6.85
N LEU A 55 0.26 3.96 -5.51
CA LEU A 55 -1.02 3.90 -4.81
C LEU A 55 -1.87 5.15 -5.09
N ARG A 56 -1.28 6.34 -4.99
CA ARG A 56 -1.98 7.60 -5.30
C ARG A 56 -2.45 7.66 -6.74
N GLU A 57 -1.60 7.26 -7.69
CA GLU A 57 -1.98 7.23 -9.11
C GLU A 57 -3.23 6.37 -9.35
N VAL A 58 -3.30 5.18 -8.74
CA VAL A 58 -4.46 4.29 -8.89
C VAL A 58 -5.72 4.86 -8.23
N ILE A 59 -5.57 5.55 -7.09
CA ILE A 59 -6.69 6.23 -6.42
C ILE A 59 -7.19 7.42 -7.24
N GLU A 60 -6.29 8.20 -7.84
CA GLU A 60 -6.64 9.35 -8.67
C GLU A 60 -7.24 8.95 -10.03
N ASP A 61 -6.75 7.87 -10.65
CA ASP A 61 -7.27 7.34 -11.94
C ASP A 61 -8.73 6.86 -11.85
N ARG A 62 -9.18 6.49 -10.64
CA ARG A 62 -10.54 6.01 -10.35
C ARG A 62 -11.54 7.11 -9.97
N ARG A 63 -11.12 8.38 -9.90
CA ARG A 63 -11.92 9.50 -9.37
C ARG A 63 -12.68 10.31 -10.42
#